data_AF-A0A941Z7J3-F1
#
_entry.id   AF-A0A941Z7J3-F1
#
_cell.length_a   1.000
_cell.length_b   1.000
_cell.length_c   1.000
_cell.angle_alpha   90.00
_cell.angle_beta   90.00
_cell.angle_gamma   90.00
#
_symmetry.space_group_name_H-M   'P 1'
#
loop_
_entity.id
_entity.type
_entity.pdbx_description
1 polymer ?
#
loop_
_entity_poly.entity_id
_entity_poly.type
_entity_poly.pdbx_seq_one_letter_code
_entity_poly.pdbx_strand_id
1 'polypeptide(L)'
;MSLSLLHKTTLADWLLFLILIVLSFSGILFIREILPESQTVLIDVDGRPAYILPLGDDKTLSVKGSEGTTVIEIKGKKVRILDSPCRNKLCIRQGWVGAGGVVCLPNKVVVTIRGHEDNENEIDAVTR
;
A
#
# COMPACT_ATOMS: atom_id res chain seq x y z
N MET A 1 -39.96 2.42 -32.34
CA MET A 1 -39.05 1.49 -33.05
C MET A 1 -38.17 0.80 -32.01
N SER A 2 -38.76 -0.01 -31.13
CA SER A 2 -38.08 -0.41 -29.88
C SER A 2 -38.58 -1.70 -29.23
N LEU A 3 -39.31 -2.59 -29.92
CA LEU A 3 -39.96 -3.71 -29.22
C LEU A 3 -40.06 -5.01 -30.05
N SER A 4 -39.05 -5.34 -30.86
CA SER A 4 -39.08 -6.56 -31.70
C SER A 4 -37.77 -7.35 -31.75
N LEU A 5 -36.88 -7.17 -30.78
CA LEU A 5 -35.66 -7.97 -30.63
C LEU A 5 -35.68 -8.91 -29.42
N LEU A 6 -36.63 -8.75 -28.50
CA LEU A 6 -36.75 -9.58 -27.28
C LEU A 6 -37.42 -10.95 -27.51
N HIS A 7 -38.03 -11.19 -28.67
CA HIS A 7 -38.86 -12.38 -28.91
C HIS A 7 -38.22 -13.45 -29.83
N LYS A 8 -36.97 -13.25 -30.29
CA LYS A 8 -36.26 -14.19 -31.17
C LYS A 8 -34.92 -14.68 -30.63
N THR A 9 -34.61 -14.39 -29.38
CA THR A 9 -33.50 -15.02 -28.67
C THR A 9 -34.05 -16.28 -28.04
N THR A 10 -33.57 -17.43 -28.48
CA THR A 10 -33.95 -18.73 -27.91
C THR A 10 -33.62 -18.76 -26.41
N LEU A 11 -34.30 -19.58 -25.61
CA LEU A 11 -33.98 -19.71 -24.16
C LEU A 11 -32.48 -20.01 -23.93
N ALA A 12 -31.83 -20.63 -24.91
CA ALA A 12 -30.39 -20.87 -24.94
C ALA A 12 -29.55 -19.58 -25.03
N ASP A 13 -30.01 -18.56 -25.77
CA ASP A 13 -29.31 -17.27 -25.88
C ASP A 13 -29.33 -16.52 -24.55
N TRP A 14 -30.45 -16.56 -23.81
CA TRP A 14 -30.54 -15.93 -22.49
C TRP A 14 -29.68 -16.65 -21.44
N LEU A 15 -29.64 -17.99 -21.51
CA LEU A 15 -28.72 -18.81 -20.71
C LEU A 15 -27.26 -18.46 -21.01
N LEU A 16 -26.91 -18.27 -22.29
CA LEU A 16 -25.56 -17.90 -22.74
C LEU A 16 -25.17 -16.52 -22.19
N PHE A 17 -26.04 -15.52 -22.29
CA PHE A 17 -25.78 -14.19 -21.72
C PHE A 17 -25.58 -14.23 -20.21
N LEU A 18 -26.39 -15.01 -19.49
CA LEU A 18 -26.27 -15.13 -18.03
C LEU A 18 -24.94 -15.80 -17.64
N ILE A 19 -24.55 -16.87 -18.32
CA ILE A 19 -23.25 -17.55 -18.11
C ILE A 19 -22.09 -16.59 -18.38
N LEU A 20 -22.17 -15.80 -19.45
CA LEU A 20 -21.11 -14.86 -19.83
C LEU A 20 -20.96 -13.74 -18.80
N ILE A 21 -22.08 -13.20 -18.30
CA ILE A 21 -22.07 -12.20 -17.22
C ILE A 21 -21.46 -12.77 -15.93
N VAL A 22 -21.86 -13.98 -15.53
CA VAL A 22 -21.33 -14.64 -14.32
C VAL A 22 -19.82 -14.90 -14.46
N LEU A 23 -19.37 -15.41 -15.60
CA LEU A 23 -17.93 -15.61 -15.87
C LEU A 23 -17.16 -14.28 -15.82
N SER A 24 -17.69 -13.23 -16.43
CA SER A 24 -17.05 -11.91 -16.42
C SER A 24 -16.95 -11.32 -15.01
N PHE A 25 -18.00 -11.47 -14.19
CA PHE A 25 -18.00 -11.01 -12.80
C PHE A 25 -17.07 -11.83 -11.92
N SER A 26 -17.03 -13.16 -12.11
CA SER A 26 -16.12 -14.04 -11.38
C SER A 26 -14.64 -13.73 -11.67
N GLY A 27 -14.31 -13.41 -12.93
CA GLY A 27 -12.94 -13.06 -13.32
C GLY A 27 -12.44 -11.79 -12.62
N ILE A 28 -13.30 -10.76 -12.48
CA ILE A 28 -12.97 -9.50 -11.81
C ILE A 28 -12.68 -9.71 -10.32
N LEU A 29 -13.46 -10.56 -9.63
CA LEU A 29 -13.23 -10.87 -8.22
C LEU A 29 -11.94 -11.68 -8.04
N PHE A 30 -11.69 -12.66 -8.91
CA PHE A 30 -10.50 -13.52 -8.85
C PHE A 30 -9.19 -12.78 -9.15
N ILE A 31 -9.23 -11.80 -10.05
CA ILE A 31 -8.07 -10.94 -10.38
C ILE A 31 -7.63 -10.09 -9.19
N ARG A 32 -8.55 -9.63 -8.34
CA ARG A 32 -8.21 -8.85 -7.13
C ARG A 32 -7.54 -9.68 -6.04
N GLU A 33 -7.78 -11.00 -6.02
CA GLU A 33 -7.09 -11.92 -5.11
C GLU A 33 -5.69 -12.33 -5.62
N ILE A 34 -5.49 -12.35 -6.95
CA ILE A 34 -4.25 -12.84 -7.57
C ILE A 34 -3.21 -11.77 -7.84
N LEU A 35 -3.61 -10.50 -8.01
CA LEU A 35 -2.68 -9.39 -8.18
C LEU A 35 -2.44 -8.72 -6.83
N PRO A 36 -1.45 -9.14 -6.03
CA PRO A 36 -1.07 -8.38 -4.85
C PRO A 36 -0.63 -6.99 -5.30
N GLU A 37 -1.22 -5.95 -4.73
CA GLU A 37 -0.66 -4.60 -4.81
C GLU A 37 0.82 -4.68 -4.45
N SER A 38 1.69 -4.39 -5.42
CA SER A 38 3.14 -4.35 -5.23
C SER A 38 3.53 -3.04 -4.51
N GLN A 39 2.91 -2.78 -3.37
CA GLN A 39 3.33 -1.71 -2.48
C GLN A 39 4.58 -2.14 -1.73
N THR A 40 5.54 -1.24 -1.64
CA THR A 40 6.81 -1.47 -0.95
C THR A 40 6.99 -0.47 0.16
N VAL A 41 7.73 -0.86 1.19
CA VAL A 41 8.19 -0.01 2.27
C VAL A 41 9.66 0.29 2.03
N LEU A 42 9.95 1.56 1.78
CA LEU A 42 11.30 2.10 1.75
C LEU A 42 11.66 2.63 3.13
N ILE A 43 12.82 2.21 3.65
CA ILE A 43 13.35 2.70 4.92
C ILE A 43 14.66 3.42 4.62
N ASP A 44 14.66 4.74 4.77
CA ASP A 44 15.84 5.57 4.63
C ASP A 44 16.44 5.89 6.00
N VAL A 45 17.77 5.80 6.07
CA VAL A 45 18.56 6.21 7.24
C VAL A 45 19.57 7.24 6.79
N ASP A 46 19.52 8.44 7.39
CA ASP A 46 20.40 9.56 7.02
C ASP A 46 20.36 9.90 5.52
N GLY A 47 19.16 9.84 4.93
CA GLY A 47 18.93 10.14 3.52
C GLY A 47 19.39 9.06 2.54
N ARG A 48 19.76 7.86 3.01
CA ARG A 48 20.17 6.74 2.17
C ARG A 48 19.20 5.56 2.32
N PRO A 49 18.80 4.91 1.20
CA PRO A 49 17.93 3.74 1.24
C PRO A 49 18.66 2.57 1.90
N ALA A 50 18.16 2.15 3.06
CA ALA A 50 18.71 1.04 3.84
C ALA A 50 17.96 -0.27 3.57
N TYR A 51 16.62 -0.20 3.43
CA TYR A 51 15.79 -1.37 3.17
C TYR A 51 14.65 -1.06 2.20
N ILE A 52 14.36 -2.02 1.33
CA ILE A 52 13.16 -2.05 0.49
C ILE A 52 12.48 -3.38 0.76
N LEU A 53 11.26 -3.33 1.28
CA LEU A 53 10.52 -4.52 1.73
C LEU A 53 9.13 -4.52 1.09
N PRO A 54 8.57 -5.67 0.72
CA PRO A 54 7.16 -5.75 0.34
C PRO A 54 6.27 -5.37 1.54
N LEU A 55 5.26 -4.54 1.32
CA LEU A 55 4.32 -4.10 2.37
C LEU A 55 3.41 -5.24 2.85
N GLY A 56 3.24 -6.28 2.03
CA GLY A 56 2.43 -7.45 2.36
C GLY A 56 3.07 -8.39 3.39
N ASP A 57 4.37 -8.24 3.66
CA ASP A 57 5.08 -9.11 4.59
C ASP A 57 5.07 -8.51 6.00
N ASP A 58 4.32 -9.16 6.90
CA ASP A 58 4.33 -8.83 8.32
C ASP A 58 5.74 -9.05 8.90
N LYS A 59 6.38 -7.98 9.37
CA LYS A 59 7.76 -8.02 9.84
C LYS A 59 8.06 -6.92 10.84
N THR A 60 8.85 -7.25 11.86
CA THR A 60 9.47 -6.24 12.74
C THR A 60 10.97 -6.21 12.50
N LEU A 61 11.54 -5.02 12.38
CA LEU A 61 12.98 -4.84 12.19
C LEU A 61 13.51 -3.65 12.96
N SER A 62 14.81 -3.68 13.23
CA SER A 62 15.52 -2.62 13.95
C SER A 62 16.54 -1.97 13.03
N VAL A 63 16.51 -0.63 12.96
CA VAL A 63 17.46 0.16 12.17
C VAL A 63 18.21 1.11 13.08
N LYS A 64 19.51 1.30 12.83
CA LYS A 64 20.35 2.20 13.63
C LYS A 64 20.42 3.57 12.94
N GLY A 65 19.75 4.55 13.53
CA GLY A 65 19.82 5.96 13.13
C GLY A 65 20.91 6.74 13.88
N SER A 66 20.88 8.06 13.75
CA SER A 66 21.88 8.98 14.33
C SER A 66 21.87 9.02 15.86
N GLU A 67 20.69 8.96 16.47
CA GLU A 67 20.47 8.99 17.93
C GLU A 67 20.41 7.59 18.55
N GLY A 68 20.27 6.53 17.73
CA GLY A 68 20.25 5.15 18.18
C GLY A 68 19.27 4.27 17.39
N THR A 69 18.83 3.17 18.00
CA THR A 69 18.02 2.15 17.33
C THR A 69 16.54 2.55 17.25
N THR A 70 15.96 2.56 16.05
CA THR A 70 14.50 2.63 15.83
C THR A 70 13.96 1.24 15.51
N VAL A 71 12.86 0.84 16.14
CA VAL A 71 12.15 -0.41 15.87
C VAL A 71 10.92 -0.11 15.02
N ILE A 72 10.83 -0.77 13.87
CA ILE A 72 9.78 -0.57 12.86
C ILE A 72 8.99 -1.87 12.73
N GLU A 73 7.66 -1.75 12.71
CA GLU A 73 6.75 -2.87 12.50
C GLU A 73 5.92 -2.64 11.24
N ILE A 74 5.95 -3.62 10.35
CA ILE A 74 5.11 -3.74 9.16
C ILE A 74 4.09 -4.82 9.49
N LYS A 75 2.80 -4.51 9.40
CA LYS A 75 1.72 -5.47 9.66
C LYS A 75 0.44 -5.10 8.95
N GLY A 76 -0.21 -6.07 8.31
CA GLY A 76 -1.54 -5.88 7.71
C GLY A 76 -1.58 -4.73 6.69
N LYS A 77 -0.55 -4.67 5.84
CA LYS A 77 -0.29 -3.59 4.89
C LYS A 77 -0.15 -2.18 5.48
N LYS A 78 0.31 -2.08 6.72
CA LYS A 78 0.57 -0.81 7.40
C LYS A 78 1.93 -0.83 8.07
N VAL A 79 2.48 0.35 8.33
CA VAL A 79 3.76 0.51 9.02
C VAL A 79 3.59 1.38 10.27
N ARG A 80 4.38 1.12 11.30
CA ARG A 80 4.51 2.01 12.47
C ARG A 80 5.92 1.93 13.05
N ILE A 81 6.29 2.96 13.81
CA ILE A 81 7.48 2.92 14.67
C ILE A 81 7.04 2.47 16.07
N LEU A 82 7.57 1.33 16.51
CA LEU A 82 7.33 0.77 17.85
C LEU A 82 8.14 1.49 18.92
N ASP A 83 9.40 1.75 18.62
CA ASP A 83 10.32 2.46 19.53
C ASP A 83 11.35 3.28 18.76
N SER A 84 11.80 4.36 19.37
CA SER A 84 12.85 5.24 18.83
C SER A 84 13.41 6.12 19.94
N PRO A 85 14.73 6.40 19.99
CA PRO A 85 15.35 7.17 21.08
C PRO A 85 14.97 8.66 21.12
N CYS A 86 14.23 9.17 20.14
CA CYS A 86 13.90 10.59 20.04
C CYS A 86 13.09 11.11 21.24
N ARG A 87 13.37 12.35 21.67
CA ARG A 87 12.74 12.97 22.85
C ARG A 87 11.22 13.16 22.70
N ASN A 88 10.77 13.56 21.53
CA ASN A 88 9.37 13.96 21.31
C ASN A 88 8.43 12.76 21.06
N LYS A 89 8.98 11.58 20.73
CA LYS A 89 8.24 10.33 20.47
C LYS A 89 7.07 10.50 19.49
N LEU A 90 7.12 11.50 18.60
CA LEU A 90 6.03 11.82 17.67
C LEU A 90 5.81 10.70 16.66
N CYS A 91 6.90 10.10 16.16
CA CYS A 91 6.85 8.96 15.26
C CYS A 91 6.15 7.73 15.85
N ILE A 92 6.29 7.50 17.16
CA ILE A 92 5.61 6.40 17.87
C ILE A 92 4.13 6.75 18.04
N ARG A 93 3.83 7.99 18.43
CA ARG A 93 2.46 8.48 18.64
C ARG A 93 1.63 8.50 17.35
N GLN A 94 2.26 8.66 16.19
CA GLN A 94 1.58 8.60 14.89
C GLN A 94 0.89 7.24 14.66
N GLY A 95 1.42 6.16 15.22
CA GLY A 95 0.80 4.83 15.14
C GLY A 95 0.86 4.23 13.73
N TRP A 96 -0.20 3.51 13.34
CA TRP A 96 -0.26 2.79 12.08
C TRP A 96 -0.54 3.72 10.88
N VAL A 97 0.32 3.64 9.88
CA VAL A 97 0.24 4.38 8.62
C VAL A 97 0.05 3.40 7.48
N GLY A 98 -0.97 3.61 6.65
CA GLY A 98 -1.27 2.78 5.47
C GLY A 98 -0.97 3.44 4.13
N ALA A 99 -0.60 4.73 4.13
CA ALA A 99 -0.22 5.50 2.94
C ALA A 99 0.74 6.62 3.33
N GLY A 100 1.62 7.04 2.43
CA GLY A 100 2.66 8.03 2.74
C GLY A 100 3.76 7.43 3.63
N GLY A 101 4.03 8.02 4.79
CA GLY A 101 5.11 7.53 5.65
C GLY A 101 5.11 8.05 7.08
N VAL A 102 6.05 7.54 7.87
CA VAL A 102 6.36 8.01 9.23
C VAL A 102 7.83 8.44 9.29
N VAL A 103 8.08 9.58 9.92
CA VAL A 103 9.42 10.17 10.00
C VAL A 103 9.85 10.31 11.45
N CYS A 104 11.06 9.86 11.77
CA CYS A 104 11.76 10.20 13.00
C CYS A 104 12.89 11.17 12.66
N LEU A 105 12.56 12.46 12.61
CA LEU A 105 13.50 13.50 12.20
C LEU A 105 14.78 13.54 13.06
N PRO A 106 14.73 13.49 14.42
CA PRO A 106 15.95 13.51 15.23
C PRO A 106 16.85 12.30 14.99
N ASN A 107 16.27 11.11 14.78
CA ASN A 107 17.04 9.89 14.52
C ASN A 107 17.36 9.69 13.03
N LYS A 108 16.94 10.63 12.16
CA LYS A 108 17.08 10.60 10.70
C LYS A 108 16.62 9.29 10.05
N VAL A 109 15.51 8.73 10.53
CA VAL A 109 14.87 7.54 9.96
C VAL A 109 13.58 7.94 9.28
N VAL A 110 13.41 7.57 8.02
CA VAL A 110 12.19 7.79 7.23
C VAL A 110 11.67 6.43 6.79
N VAL A 111 10.38 6.17 6.99
CA VAL A 111 9.71 4.96 6.51
C VAL A 111 8.58 5.38 5.58
N THR A 112 8.67 5.03 4.31
CA THR A 112 7.74 5.46 3.27
C THR A 112 7.13 4.25 2.59
N ILE A 113 5.82 4.23 2.45
CA ILE A 113 5.07 3.29 1.64
C ILE A 113 5.00 3.86 0.22
N ARG A 114 5.52 3.12 -0.76
CA ARG A 114 5.48 3.47 -2.18
C ARG A 114 4.60 2.51 -2.96
N GLY A 115 3.74 3.06 -3.82
CA GLY A 115 2.92 2.31 -4.77
C GLY A 115 3.55 2.23 -6.16
N HIS A 116 2.98 1.41 -7.06
CA HIS A 116 3.44 1.28 -8.45
C HIS A 116 3.17 2.57 -9.28
N GLU A 117 2.31 3.47 -8.80
CA GLU A 117 1.95 4.74 -9.45
C GLU A 117 2.59 6.00 -8.85
N ASP A 118 3.59 5.87 -7.96
CA ASP A 118 4.35 7.05 -7.50
C ASP A 118 5.35 7.49 -8.60
N ASN A 119 4.80 8.00 -9.70
CA ASN A 119 5.49 8.94 -10.58
C ASN A 119 5.86 10.17 -9.73
N GLU A 120 7.16 10.40 -9.56
CA GLU A 120 7.85 11.71 -9.48
C GLU A 120 7.12 12.91 -8.84
N ASN A 121 6.31 12.72 -7.81
CA ASN A 121 5.80 13.86 -7.04
C ASN A 121 6.84 14.24 -5.99
N GLU A 122 7.78 15.05 -6.48
CA GLU A 122 8.46 16.13 -5.79
C GLU A 122 7.77 16.48 -4.46
N ILE A 123 8.51 16.22 -3.37
CA ILE A 123 8.14 16.57 -2.01
C ILE A 123 8.22 18.10 -1.93
N ASP A 124 7.13 18.79 -2.22
CA ASP A 124 7.07 20.26 -2.20
C ASP A 124 7.14 20.76 -0.74
N ALA A 125 8.32 21.20 -0.33
CA ALA A 125 8.58 21.75 0.98
C ALA A 125 8.15 23.22 1.01
N VAL A 126 6.93 23.48 1.49
CA VAL A 126 6.46 24.85 1.78
C VAL A 126 7.31 25.44 2.92
N THR A 127 8.18 26.39 2.58
CA THR A 127 8.85 27.27 3.56
C THR A 127 8.03 28.55 3.69
N ARG A 128 7.65 28.91 4.92
CA ARG A 128 7.08 30.22 5.27
C ARG A 128 8.10 31.03 6.06
#